data_AF-A0A511DHV6-F1
#
_entry.id   AF-A0A511DHV6-F1
#
_cell.length_a   1.000
_cell.length_b   1.000
_cell.length_c   1.000
_cell.angle_alpha   90.00
_cell.angle_beta   90.00
_cell.angle_gamma   90.00
#
_symmetry.space_group_name_H-M   'P 1'
#
loop_
_entity.id
_entity.type
_entity.pdbx_description
1 polymer ?
#
loop_
_entity_poly.entity_id
_entity_poly.type
_entity_poly.pdbx_seq_one_letter_code
_entity_poly.pdbx_strand_id
1 'polypeptide(L)'
;MPSGKSSKAVRNARRTSVVNTRSTPWGMIAGILVVVLFAGGLSWFLVAKSNEPSFTPSDRNQDPSSQIAGVQTIKYVGGQHVLPTQQVAYTHSPPFGGAHDGYWAACNGVVYPNPVRQENLVHGLEHGAVWIAYNPDLVNADGVATLAAKVQGQTYIMMAPYPGLDQPISLQSWGHQLKLSDVNDPRIDQFIQALRLNRYQYPEVGASCAALGPGQFDQDNPPPFVPTPPTSDIDNTTVVDENVGNPAAANTDTGGAMPGSTGTNTGQ
;
A
#
# COMPACT_ATOMS: atom_id res chain seq x y z
N MET A 1 -42.32 112.83 37.07
CA MET A 1 -43.09 111.57 37.29
C MET A 1 -43.93 111.31 36.05
N PRO A 2 -44.11 110.10 35.50
CA PRO A 2 -43.80 108.73 35.98
C PRO A 2 -42.68 108.03 35.15
N SER A 3 -41.85 107.11 35.65
CA SER A 3 -42.02 105.69 36.06
C SER A 3 -42.29 104.69 34.91
N GLY A 4 -41.36 103.75 34.70
CA GLY A 4 -41.53 102.57 33.85
C GLY A 4 -40.27 101.68 33.81
N LYS A 5 -40.22 100.62 34.63
CA LYS A 5 -39.19 99.57 34.63
C LYS A 5 -39.45 98.57 33.49
N SER A 6 -38.39 98.02 32.87
CA SER A 6 -38.42 96.65 32.34
C SER A 6 -37.02 96.06 32.18
N SER A 7 -36.82 94.92 32.83
CA SER A 7 -35.71 93.96 32.75
C SER A 7 -35.71 93.21 31.41
N LYS A 8 -34.52 92.84 30.89
CA LYS A 8 -34.37 91.70 29.96
C LYS A 8 -33.07 90.93 30.24
N ALA A 9 -33.25 89.60 30.27
CA ALA A 9 -32.33 88.58 30.73
C ALA A 9 -31.12 88.35 29.80
N VAL A 10 -29.98 88.04 30.42
CA VAL A 10 -28.76 87.53 29.76
C VAL A 10 -29.02 86.08 29.33
N ARG A 11 -28.99 85.82 28.02
CA ARG A 11 -29.01 84.46 27.46
C ARG A 11 -27.58 83.90 27.50
N ASN A 12 -27.32 82.96 28.40
CA ASN A 12 -26.12 82.14 28.39
C ASN A 12 -26.22 81.09 27.29
N ALA A 13 -25.45 81.23 26.21
CA ALA A 13 -25.25 80.18 25.22
C ALA A 13 -24.22 79.18 25.76
N ARG A 14 -24.68 78.00 26.23
CA ARG A 14 -23.78 76.87 26.49
C ARG A 14 -23.27 76.33 25.16
N ARG A 15 -21.97 76.49 24.88
CA ARG A 15 -21.27 75.74 23.84
C ARG A 15 -21.18 74.29 24.31
N THR A 16 -21.96 73.40 23.70
CA THR A 16 -21.79 71.95 23.84
C THR A 16 -20.55 71.52 23.06
N SER A 17 -19.49 71.12 23.76
CA SER A 17 -18.37 70.40 23.15
C SER A 17 -18.87 69.03 22.70
N VAL A 18 -18.88 68.79 21.38
CA VAL A 18 -19.12 67.46 20.83
C VAL A 18 -17.89 66.62 21.15
N VAL A 19 -17.97 65.81 22.20
CA VAL A 19 -16.97 64.77 22.48
C VAL A 19 -17.18 63.69 21.43
N ASN A 20 -16.31 63.67 20.41
CA ASN A 20 -16.33 62.63 19.40
C ASN A 20 -15.76 61.34 20.01
N THR A 21 -16.61 60.50 20.59
CA THR A 21 -16.22 59.19 21.10
C THR A 21 -15.92 58.28 19.91
N ARG A 22 -14.64 58.04 19.62
CA ARG A 22 -14.25 57.03 18.61
C ARG A 22 -14.65 55.65 19.13
N SER A 23 -15.69 55.06 18.55
CA SER A 23 -16.07 53.66 18.80
C SER A 23 -15.04 52.72 18.18
N THR A 24 -14.47 51.82 18.98
CA THR A 24 -13.58 50.76 18.46
C THR A 24 -14.36 49.88 17.47
N PRO A 25 -13.84 49.64 16.24
CA PRO A 25 -14.57 48.91 15.21
C PRO A 25 -14.48 47.40 15.44
N TRP A 26 -15.14 46.91 16.51
CA TRP A 26 -15.10 45.50 16.93
C TRP A 26 -15.46 44.51 15.82
N GLY A 27 -16.38 44.88 14.91
CA GLY A 27 -16.71 44.05 13.75
C GLY A 27 -15.54 43.86 12.78
N MET A 28 -14.72 44.89 12.56
CA MET A 28 -13.53 44.80 11.71
C MET A 28 -12.44 43.95 12.38
N ILE A 29 -12.27 44.10 13.69
CA ILE A 29 -11.32 43.31 14.48
C ILE A 29 -11.72 41.82 14.45
N ALA A 30 -13.01 41.52 14.65
CA ALA A 30 -13.54 40.17 14.55
C ALA A 30 -13.36 39.58 13.14
N GLY A 31 -13.64 40.36 12.08
CA GLY A 31 -13.43 39.94 10.70
C GLY A 31 -11.97 39.62 10.40
N ILE A 32 -11.04 40.47 10.83
CA ILE A 32 -9.59 40.23 10.68
C ILE A 32 -9.16 38.97 11.43
N LEU A 33 -9.64 38.76 12.65
CA LEU A 33 -9.34 37.55 13.42
C LEU A 33 -9.79 36.28 12.69
N VAL A 34 -10.99 36.27 12.11
CA VAL A 34 -11.47 35.12 11.32
C VAL A 34 -10.56 34.86 10.12
N VAL A 35 -10.17 35.89 9.38
CA VAL A 35 -9.28 35.75 8.22
C VAL A 35 -7.90 35.22 8.63
N VAL A 36 -7.33 35.74 9.72
CA VAL A 36 -6.03 35.28 10.23
C VAL A 36 -6.08 33.84 10.71
N LEU A 37 -7.14 33.44 11.44
CA LEU A 37 -7.33 32.07 11.88
C LEU A 37 -7.54 31.12 10.69
N PHE A 38 -8.30 31.54 9.68
CA PHE A 38 -8.50 30.77 8.46
C PHE A 38 -7.19 30.63 7.66
N ALA A 39 -6.46 31.71 7.46
CA ALA A 39 -5.17 31.70 6.75
C ALA A 39 -4.12 30.87 7.50
N GLY A 40 -4.08 30.96 8.84
CA GLY A 40 -3.23 30.15 9.69
C GLY A 40 -3.60 28.66 9.64
N GLY A 41 -4.89 28.35 9.73
CA GLY A 41 -5.40 26.98 9.61
C GLY A 41 -5.13 26.38 8.23
N LEU A 42 -5.34 27.14 7.16
CA LEU A 42 -5.03 26.72 5.79
C LEU A 42 -3.52 26.51 5.60
N SER A 43 -2.69 27.43 6.09
CA SER A 43 -1.23 27.30 6.00
C SER A 43 -0.73 26.08 6.76
N TRP A 44 -1.22 25.85 7.98
CA TRP A 44 -0.92 24.65 8.76
C TRP A 44 -1.38 23.38 8.04
N PHE A 45 -2.59 23.36 7.48
CA PHE A 45 -3.10 22.23 6.71
C PHE A 45 -2.24 21.92 5.47
N LEU A 46 -1.81 22.94 4.74
CA LEU A 46 -0.94 22.78 3.58
C LEU A 46 0.45 22.26 3.99
N VAL A 47 1.01 22.74 5.10
CA VAL A 47 2.29 22.26 5.65
C VAL A 47 2.16 20.82 6.15
N ALA A 48 1.10 20.50 6.89
CA ALA A 48 0.83 19.14 7.36
C ALA A 48 0.71 18.17 6.18
N LYS A 49 -0.06 18.55 5.14
CA LYS A 49 -0.18 17.76 3.91
C LYS A 49 1.15 17.60 3.16
N SER A 50 2.02 18.62 3.19
CA SER A 50 3.35 18.52 2.57
C SER A 50 4.34 17.64 3.33
N ASN A 51 4.09 17.38 4.62
CA ASN A 51 4.92 16.54 5.48
C ASN A 51 4.48 15.07 5.48
N GLU A 52 3.35 14.73 4.86
CA GLU A 52 2.95 13.33 4.68
C GLU A 52 4.01 12.57 3.86
N PRO A 53 4.42 11.35 4.27
CA PRO A 53 5.37 10.56 3.51
C PRO A 53 4.91 10.38 2.06
N SER A 54 5.74 10.82 1.11
CA SER A 54 5.54 10.46 -0.29
C SER A 54 5.90 8.99 -0.47
N PHE A 55 4.90 8.16 -0.71
CA PHE A 55 5.11 6.76 -1.06
C PHE A 55 5.57 6.56 -2.51
N THR A 56 5.77 7.63 -3.29
CA THR A 56 6.37 7.53 -4.63
C THR A 56 7.87 7.21 -4.55
N PRO A 57 8.36 6.16 -5.22
CA PRO A 57 9.78 5.83 -5.28
C PRO A 57 10.62 6.94 -5.92
N SER A 58 11.85 7.10 -5.46
CA SER A 58 12.82 8.07 -5.99
C SER A 58 14.26 7.61 -5.75
N ASP A 59 15.24 8.28 -6.36
CA ASP A 59 16.66 7.98 -6.11
C ASP A 59 17.07 8.15 -4.64
N ARG A 60 16.38 9.02 -3.89
CA ARG A 60 16.65 9.25 -2.46
C ARG A 60 15.93 8.26 -1.55
N ASN A 61 14.84 7.67 -2.03
CA ASN A 61 14.05 6.69 -1.31
C ASN A 61 13.54 5.64 -2.30
N GLN A 62 14.37 4.62 -2.51
CA GLN A 62 14.11 3.54 -3.47
C GLN A 62 13.05 2.57 -2.97
N ASP A 63 12.80 2.53 -1.66
CA ASP A 63 11.77 1.70 -1.04
C ASP A 63 10.91 2.48 -0.03
N PRO A 64 9.96 3.31 -0.50
CA PRO A 64 9.03 3.97 0.39
C PRO A 64 8.12 3.01 1.16
N SER A 65 7.98 1.75 0.71
CA SER A 65 7.11 0.76 1.37
C SER A 65 7.58 0.40 2.77
N SER A 66 8.88 0.55 3.04
CA SER A 66 9.49 0.39 4.37
C SER A 66 8.88 1.30 5.46
N GLN A 67 8.19 2.37 5.07
CA GLN A 67 7.51 3.30 5.99
C GLN A 67 6.04 2.93 6.23
N ILE A 68 5.51 1.95 5.50
CA ILE A 68 4.14 1.47 5.65
C ILE A 68 4.11 0.41 6.76
N ALA A 69 3.39 0.71 7.84
CA ALA A 69 3.27 -0.22 8.97
C ALA A 69 2.65 -1.56 8.53
N GLY A 70 3.34 -2.66 8.82
CA GLY A 70 2.91 -4.02 8.55
C GLY A 70 3.41 -4.62 7.22
N VAL A 71 4.17 -3.86 6.43
CA VAL A 71 4.85 -4.43 5.25
C VAL A 71 5.93 -5.41 5.72
N GLN A 72 5.85 -6.63 5.21
CA GLN A 72 6.90 -7.64 5.31
C GLN A 72 7.72 -7.63 4.03
N THR A 73 9.03 -7.82 4.16
CA THR A 73 9.96 -7.82 3.03
C THR A 73 10.87 -9.04 3.07
N ILE A 74 10.98 -9.73 1.93
CA ILE A 74 11.91 -10.85 1.70
C ILE A 74 12.62 -10.63 0.37
N LYS A 75 13.89 -11.03 0.29
CA LYS A 75 14.67 -10.96 -0.95
C LYS A 75 14.55 -12.29 -1.70
N TYR A 76 14.00 -12.22 -2.90
CA TYR A 76 13.98 -13.30 -3.87
C TYR A 76 14.91 -12.99 -5.04
N VAL A 77 15.58 -14.02 -5.55
CA VAL A 77 16.18 -13.96 -6.89
C VAL A 77 15.05 -14.09 -7.90
N GLY A 78 15.16 -13.42 -9.05
CA GLY A 78 14.24 -13.53 -10.18
C GLY A 78 14.71 -14.51 -11.27
N GLY A 79 13.80 -14.89 -12.15
CA GLY A 79 14.00 -15.75 -13.32
C GLY A 79 13.91 -17.26 -13.05
N GLN A 80 13.47 -17.67 -11.86
CA GLN A 80 13.33 -19.07 -11.47
C GLN A 80 12.01 -19.64 -11.97
N HIS A 81 11.96 -19.92 -13.27
CA HIS A 81 10.76 -20.46 -13.90
C HIS A 81 10.58 -21.97 -13.66
N VAL A 82 9.34 -22.36 -13.40
CA VAL A 82 8.86 -23.74 -13.31
C VAL A 82 7.90 -24.04 -14.46
N LEU A 83 7.69 -25.32 -14.74
CA LEU A 83 6.73 -25.78 -15.74
C LEU A 83 5.28 -25.66 -15.23
N PRO A 84 4.29 -25.54 -16.13
CA PRO A 84 2.86 -25.57 -15.75
C PRO A 84 2.40 -26.83 -15.02
N THR A 85 3.15 -27.93 -15.16
CA THR A 85 2.89 -29.20 -14.47
C THR A 85 3.53 -29.29 -13.09
N GLN A 86 4.27 -28.27 -12.66
CA GLN A 86 4.95 -28.21 -11.37
C GLN A 86 4.22 -27.28 -10.41
N GLN A 87 4.39 -27.54 -9.12
CA GLN A 87 3.94 -26.67 -8.03
C GLN A 87 5.14 -26.17 -7.23
N VAL A 88 4.98 -25.01 -6.62
CA VAL A 88 6.00 -24.42 -5.76
C VAL A 88 5.57 -24.51 -4.31
N ALA A 89 6.43 -25.06 -3.46
CA ALA A 89 6.23 -25.12 -2.02
C ALA A 89 6.59 -23.76 -1.37
N TYR A 90 5.72 -22.76 -1.58
CA TYR A 90 5.89 -21.43 -1.00
C TYR A 90 5.85 -21.44 0.53
N THR A 91 6.76 -20.71 1.17
CA THR A 91 6.83 -20.57 2.62
C THR A 91 5.90 -19.48 3.16
N HIS A 92 5.34 -18.65 2.26
CA HIS A 92 4.44 -17.55 2.60
C HIS A 92 3.13 -17.64 1.82
N SER A 93 2.03 -17.26 2.48
CA SER A 93 0.68 -17.32 1.93
C SER A 93 -0.04 -15.96 2.08
N PRO A 94 -0.50 -15.34 0.99
CA PRO A 94 -0.21 -15.68 -0.41
C PRO A 94 1.27 -15.45 -0.74
N PRO A 95 1.83 -16.13 -1.74
CA PRO A 95 3.23 -15.94 -2.13
C PRO A 95 3.44 -14.57 -2.76
N PHE A 96 4.63 -14.00 -2.52
CA PHE A 96 4.99 -12.67 -2.99
C PHE A 96 6.38 -12.62 -3.66
N GLY A 97 6.85 -13.77 -4.16
CA GLY A 97 8.09 -13.92 -4.91
C GLY A 97 8.56 -15.37 -4.94
N GLY A 98 9.77 -15.60 -5.46
CA GLY A 98 10.37 -16.93 -5.57
C GLY A 98 10.07 -17.59 -6.91
N ALA A 99 10.30 -18.90 -6.99
CA ALA A 99 10.06 -19.71 -8.17
C ALA A 99 8.60 -19.63 -8.60
N HIS A 100 8.34 -19.59 -9.89
CA HIS A 100 7.01 -19.31 -10.44
C HIS A 100 6.91 -19.77 -11.90
N ASP A 101 5.71 -19.74 -12.49
CA ASP A 101 5.48 -20.30 -13.83
C ASP A 101 6.10 -19.41 -14.90
N GLY A 102 6.60 -19.95 -16.02
CA GLY A 102 7.07 -19.13 -17.14
C GLY A 102 5.99 -18.30 -17.86
N TYR A 103 4.70 -18.56 -17.62
CA TYR A 103 3.58 -17.79 -18.15
C TYR A 103 2.94 -16.93 -17.06
N TRP A 104 2.91 -15.62 -17.25
CA TRP A 104 2.28 -14.71 -16.31
C TRP A 104 0.76 -14.64 -16.44
N ALA A 105 0.11 -14.38 -15.32
CA ALA A 105 -1.27 -13.92 -15.31
C ALA A 105 -1.34 -12.47 -15.85
N ALA A 106 -2.33 -12.18 -16.70
CA ALA A 106 -2.54 -10.83 -17.19
C ALA A 106 -2.76 -9.85 -16.02
N CYS A 107 -2.01 -8.75 -16.02
CA CYS A 107 -1.92 -7.82 -14.89
C CYS A 107 -2.18 -6.36 -15.26
N ASN A 108 -2.90 -6.12 -16.36
CA ASN A 108 -3.32 -4.78 -16.77
C ASN A 108 -4.75 -4.45 -16.30
N GLY A 109 -4.94 -4.48 -14.98
CA GLY A 109 -6.18 -4.06 -14.34
C GLY A 109 -7.25 -5.15 -14.35
N VAL A 110 -6.79 -6.39 -14.24
CA VAL A 110 -7.63 -7.59 -14.33
C VAL A 110 -8.16 -7.96 -12.95
N VAL A 111 -9.48 -8.15 -12.87
CA VAL A 111 -10.16 -8.71 -11.70
C VAL A 111 -10.59 -10.12 -12.06
N TYR A 112 -9.87 -11.11 -11.53
CA TYR A 112 -10.20 -12.51 -11.71
C TYR A 112 -11.37 -12.89 -10.78
N PRO A 113 -12.49 -13.41 -11.31
CA PRO A 113 -13.65 -13.76 -10.50
C PRO A 113 -13.46 -15.06 -9.70
N ASN A 114 -12.53 -15.91 -10.13
CA ASN A 114 -12.25 -17.21 -9.52
C ASN A 114 -10.79 -17.26 -9.04
N PRO A 115 -10.47 -18.11 -8.05
CA PRO A 115 -9.10 -18.31 -7.59
C PRO A 115 -8.21 -18.83 -8.72
N VAL A 116 -7.06 -18.18 -8.92
CA VAL A 116 -6.09 -18.48 -9.99
C VAL A 116 -4.87 -19.18 -9.39
N ARG A 117 -4.23 -20.03 -10.19
CA ARG A 117 -2.96 -20.65 -9.84
C ARG A 117 -1.91 -19.61 -9.44
N GLN A 118 -1.27 -19.84 -8.30
CA GLN A 118 -0.45 -18.85 -7.61
C GLN A 118 0.82 -18.51 -8.39
N GLU A 119 1.47 -19.50 -9.00
CA GLU A 119 2.72 -19.35 -9.76
C GLU A 119 2.55 -18.40 -10.96
N ASN A 120 1.37 -18.34 -11.58
CA ASN A 120 1.11 -17.40 -12.66
C ASN A 120 0.96 -15.96 -12.14
N LEU A 121 0.38 -15.79 -10.94
CA LEU A 121 0.25 -14.49 -10.29
C LEU A 121 1.61 -13.99 -9.77
N VAL A 122 2.46 -14.88 -9.24
CA VAL A 122 3.81 -14.53 -8.78
C VAL A 122 4.69 -14.01 -9.92
N HIS A 123 4.61 -14.59 -11.12
CA HIS A 123 5.29 -14.05 -12.30
C HIS A 123 4.92 -12.58 -12.55
N GLY A 124 3.64 -12.22 -12.45
CA GLY A 124 3.21 -10.84 -12.61
C GLY A 124 3.90 -9.88 -11.64
N LEU A 125 4.21 -10.34 -10.43
CA LEU A 125 4.97 -9.55 -9.44
C LEU A 125 6.40 -9.29 -9.91
N GLU A 126 7.02 -10.26 -10.59
CA GLU A 126 8.35 -10.14 -11.17
C GLU A 126 8.43 -9.00 -12.21
N HIS A 127 7.32 -8.73 -12.90
CA HIS A 127 7.18 -7.62 -13.84
C HIS A 127 6.88 -6.26 -13.16
N GLY A 128 6.82 -6.23 -11.84
CA GLY A 128 6.51 -5.04 -11.05
C GLY A 128 5.01 -4.79 -10.86
N ALA A 129 4.18 -5.81 -11.04
CA ALA A 129 2.76 -5.72 -10.72
C ALA A 129 2.49 -5.81 -9.22
N VAL A 130 1.34 -5.27 -8.82
CA VAL A 130 0.74 -5.53 -7.51
C VAL A 130 -0.41 -6.52 -7.68
N TRP A 131 -0.40 -7.58 -6.88
CA TRP A 131 -1.53 -8.48 -6.75
C TRP A 131 -2.29 -8.13 -5.46
N ILE A 132 -3.60 -7.90 -5.58
CA ILE A 132 -4.52 -7.80 -4.45
C ILE A 132 -5.23 -9.14 -4.29
N ALA A 133 -4.88 -9.89 -3.25
CA ALA A 133 -5.59 -11.07 -2.79
C ALA A 133 -6.65 -10.69 -1.76
N TYR A 134 -7.80 -11.36 -1.79
CA TYR A 134 -8.83 -11.22 -0.76
C TYR A 134 -9.36 -12.58 -0.32
N ASN A 135 -9.76 -12.70 0.94
CA ASN A 135 -10.46 -13.87 1.43
C ASN A 135 -11.94 -13.81 1.00
N PRO A 136 -12.44 -14.71 0.14
CA PRO A 136 -13.83 -14.70 -0.32
C PRO A 136 -14.86 -14.97 0.80
N ASP A 137 -14.43 -15.57 1.92
CA ASP A 137 -15.30 -15.85 3.08
C ASP A 137 -15.39 -14.66 4.06
N LEU A 138 -14.44 -13.71 3.99
CA LEU A 138 -14.36 -12.55 4.90
C LEU A 138 -14.71 -11.22 4.22
N VAL A 139 -14.55 -11.12 2.90
CA VAL A 139 -14.83 -9.89 2.14
C VAL A 139 -16.14 -10.06 1.38
N ASN A 140 -17.12 -9.23 1.73
CA ASN A 140 -18.41 -9.21 1.07
C ASN A 140 -18.34 -8.53 -0.33
N ALA A 141 -19.46 -8.57 -1.07
CA ALA A 141 -19.52 -8.03 -2.44
C ALA A 141 -19.14 -6.54 -2.54
N ASP A 142 -19.54 -5.70 -1.59
CA ASP A 142 -19.20 -4.28 -1.57
C ASP A 142 -17.69 -4.05 -1.33
N GLY A 143 -17.09 -4.87 -0.47
CA GLY A 143 -15.65 -4.88 -0.24
C GLY A 143 -14.88 -5.33 -1.47
N VAL A 144 -15.35 -6.38 -2.15
CA VAL A 144 -14.79 -6.83 -3.44
C VAL A 144 -14.89 -5.70 -4.48
N ALA A 145 -16.03 -5.02 -4.58
CA ALA A 145 -16.22 -3.90 -5.51
C ALA A 145 -15.28 -2.73 -5.19
N THR A 146 -15.08 -2.42 -3.91
CA THR A 146 -14.13 -1.40 -3.44
C THR A 146 -12.71 -1.69 -3.89
N LEU A 147 -12.25 -2.94 -3.72
CA LEU A 147 -10.93 -3.38 -4.16
C LEU A 147 -10.82 -3.41 -5.69
N ALA A 148 -11.85 -3.93 -6.38
CA ALA A 148 -11.89 -4.00 -7.83
C ALA A 148 -11.79 -2.61 -8.49
N ALA A 149 -12.39 -1.58 -7.89
CA ALA A 149 -12.30 -0.21 -8.39
C ALA A 149 -10.86 0.36 -8.38
N LYS A 150 -9.98 -0.15 -7.51
CA LYS A 150 -8.55 0.22 -7.49
C LYS A 150 -7.75 -0.48 -8.59
N VAL A 151 -8.28 -1.57 -9.14
CA VAL A 151 -7.60 -2.45 -10.10
C VAL A 151 -8.03 -2.13 -11.53
N GLN A 152 -9.33 -2.00 -11.77
CA GLN A 152 -9.89 -1.86 -13.11
C GLN A 152 -9.30 -0.66 -13.86
N GLY A 153 -8.77 -0.92 -15.06
CA GLY A 153 -8.17 0.10 -15.92
C GLY A 153 -6.80 0.59 -15.50
N GLN A 154 -6.23 0.08 -14.41
CA GLN A 154 -4.86 0.39 -13.98
C GLN A 154 -3.88 -0.66 -14.52
N THR A 155 -2.76 -0.23 -15.10
CA THR A 155 -1.72 -1.15 -15.58
C THR A 155 -0.87 -1.66 -14.40
N TYR A 156 -0.35 -2.90 -14.50
CA TYR A 156 0.49 -3.54 -13.47
C TYR A 156 -0.20 -3.69 -12.12
N ILE A 157 -1.50 -4.00 -12.15
CA ILE A 157 -2.23 -4.43 -10.97
C ILE A 157 -3.26 -5.48 -11.37
N MET A 158 -3.45 -6.46 -10.50
CA MET A 158 -4.47 -7.49 -10.65
C MET A 158 -5.06 -7.86 -9.31
N MET A 159 -6.23 -8.48 -9.35
CA MET A 159 -6.92 -8.96 -8.17
C MET A 159 -7.46 -10.36 -8.41
N ALA A 160 -7.30 -11.24 -7.42
CA ALA A 160 -7.86 -12.58 -7.46
C ALA A 160 -8.25 -13.03 -6.03
N PRO A 161 -9.35 -13.77 -5.85
CA PRO A 161 -9.68 -14.37 -4.56
C PRO A 161 -8.60 -15.39 -4.16
N TYR A 162 -8.34 -15.47 -2.86
CA TYR A 162 -7.43 -16.43 -2.26
C TYR A 162 -8.16 -17.19 -1.13
N PRO A 163 -8.65 -18.42 -1.41
CA PRO A 163 -9.30 -19.25 -0.40
C PRO A 163 -8.35 -19.57 0.76
N GLY A 164 -8.86 -19.48 2.00
CA GLY A 164 -8.06 -19.78 3.19
C GLY A 164 -7.07 -18.69 3.61
N LEU A 165 -7.13 -17.50 3.01
CA LEU A 165 -6.32 -16.35 3.45
C LEU A 165 -6.65 -15.99 4.91
N ASP A 166 -5.64 -15.89 5.76
CA ASP A 166 -5.77 -15.64 7.21
C ASP A 166 -6.22 -14.21 7.60
N GLN A 167 -6.34 -13.32 6.60
CA GLN A 167 -6.81 -11.95 6.74
C GLN A 167 -7.82 -11.63 5.63
N PRO A 168 -8.67 -10.60 5.78
CA PRO A 168 -9.56 -10.16 4.71
C PRO A 168 -8.82 -9.83 3.40
N ILE A 169 -7.65 -9.20 3.48
CA ILE A 169 -6.92 -8.68 2.32
C ILE A 169 -5.43 -8.95 2.49
N SER A 170 -4.76 -9.27 1.40
CA SER A 170 -3.30 -9.22 1.32
C SER A 170 -2.88 -8.60 -0.02
N LEU A 171 -1.92 -7.68 0.02
CA LEU A 171 -1.26 -7.14 -1.16
C LEU A 171 0.11 -7.77 -1.31
N GLN A 172 0.44 -8.14 -2.54
CA GLN A 172 1.74 -8.69 -2.92
C GLN A 172 2.36 -7.82 -4.00
N SER A 173 3.66 -7.57 -3.85
CA SER A 173 4.58 -7.12 -4.89
C SER A 173 5.85 -7.96 -4.75
N TRP A 174 6.73 -7.98 -5.74
CA TRP A 174 7.95 -8.78 -5.65
C TRP A 174 8.72 -8.51 -4.35
N GLY A 175 8.86 -9.54 -3.51
CA GLY A 175 9.53 -9.47 -2.21
C GLY A 175 8.79 -8.67 -1.12
N HIS A 176 7.55 -8.25 -1.33
CA HIS A 176 6.80 -7.41 -0.37
C HIS A 176 5.37 -7.92 -0.16
N GLN A 177 4.94 -7.99 1.09
CA GLN A 177 3.57 -8.35 1.45
C GLN A 177 3.00 -7.41 2.51
N LEU A 178 1.73 -7.05 2.36
CA LEU A 178 0.96 -6.34 3.39
C LEU A 178 -0.37 -7.05 3.60
N LYS A 179 -0.70 -7.41 4.84
CA LYS A 179 -2.01 -7.99 5.19
C LYS A 179 -2.84 -6.98 5.98
N LEU A 180 -4.13 -6.88 5.65
CA LEU A 180 -5.04 -5.85 6.17
C LEU A 180 -6.40 -6.44 6.50
N SER A 181 -7.08 -5.83 7.47
CA SER A 181 -8.41 -6.22 7.92
C SER A 181 -9.55 -5.36 7.36
N ASP A 182 -9.25 -4.23 6.71
CA ASP A 182 -10.25 -3.29 6.18
C ASP A 182 -9.94 -2.94 4.71
N VAL A 183 -10.97 -3.03 3.85
CA VAL A 183 -10.92 -2.70 2.41
C VAL A 183 -10.74 -1.20 2.14
N ASN A 184 -10.96 -0.35 3.14
CA ASN A 184 -10.78 1.09 3.07
C ASN A 184 -9.47 1.56 3.71
N ASP A 185 -8.61 0.63 4.16
CA ASP A 185 -7.36 1.01 4.81
C ASP A 185 -6.48 1.80 3.83
N PRO A 186 -6.03 3.03 4.19
CA PRO A 186 -5.26 3.88 3.29
C PRO A 186 -3.93 3.25 2.88
N ARG A 187 -3.41 2.28 3.64
CA ARG A 187 -2.16 1.56 3.32
C ARG A 187 -2.27 0.75 2.03
N ILE A 188 -3.47 0.42 1.57
CA ILE A 188 -3.70 -0.18 0.24
C ILE A 188 -3.13 0.73 -0.86
N ASP A 189 -3.54 2.00 -0.85
CA ASP A 189 -3.10 2.98 -1.86
C ASP A 189 -1.63 3.34 -1.69
N GLN A 190 -1.15 3.41 -0.45
CA GLN A 190 0.27 3.64 -0.15
C GLN A 190 1.15 2.51 -0.69
N PHE A 191 0.73 1.25 -0.51
CA PHE A 191 1.46 0.08 -1.00
C PHE A 191 1.49 0.05 -2.53
N ILE A 192 0.35 0.29 -3.17
CA ILE A 192 0.26 0.39 -4.64
C ILE A 192 1.18 1.50 -5.16
N GLN A 193 1.17 2.67 -4.52
CA GLN A 193 2.02 3.80 -4.90
C GLN A 193 3.52 3.48 -4.72
N ALA A 194 3.88 2.77 -3.65
CA ALA A 194 5.27 2.46 -3.32
C ALA A 194 5.91 1.36 -4.17
N LEU A 195 5.12 0.41 -4.67
CA LEU A 195 5.66 -0.83 -5.21
C LEU A 195 5.29 -1.08 -6.66
N ARG A 196 4.12 -0.62 -7.13
CA ARG A 196 3.73 -0.78 -8.53
C ARG A 196 4.74 -0.10 -9.45
N LEU A 197 5.35 -0.86 -10.34
CA LEU A 197 6.41 -0.40 -11.25
C LEU A 197 7.59 0.30 -10.54
N ASN A 198 7.85 -0.02 -9.28
CA ASN A 198 9.04 0.47 -8.58
C ASN A 198 10.31 -0.26 -9.07
N ARG A 199 10.99 0.31 -10.06
CA ARG A 199 12.19 -0.25 -10.73
C ARG A 199 13.35 -0.66 -9.81
N TYR A 200 13.32 -0.28 -8.53
CA TYR A 200 14.33 -0.68 -7.56
C TYR A 200 14.00 -2.00 -6.84
N GLN A 201 12.76 -2.52 -6.96
CA GLN A 201 12.25 -3.61 -6.13
C GLN A 201 11.82 -4.87 -6.88
N TYR A 202 11.71 -4.83 -8.21
CA TYR A 202 11.39 -6.00 -9.02
C TYR A 202 12.48 -6.24 -10.08
N PRO A 203 12.73 -7.49 -10.47
CA PRO A 203 13.91 -7.84 -11.26
C PRO A 203 13.74 -7.59 -12.77
N GLU A 204 12.53 -7.69 -13.34
CA GLU A 204 12.30 -7.59 -14.79
C GLU A 204 11.74 -6.23 -15.24
N VAL A 205 12.55 -5.18 -15.08
CA VAL A 205 12.17 -3.80 -15.45
C VAL A 205 11.77 -3.69 -16.93
N GLY A 206 10.50 -3.34 -17.17
CA GLY A 206 9.94 -3.14 -18.51
C GLY A 206 9.26 -4.36 -19.12
N ALA A 207 9.17 -5.49 -18.40
CA ALA A 207 8.43 -6.66 -18.85
C ALA A 207 6.92 -6.40 -19.00
N SER A 208 6.26 -7.14 -19.87
CA SER A 208 4.86 -6.91 -20.25
C SER A 208 3.88 -7.51 -19.25
N CYS A 209 2.77 -6.81 -18.98
CA CYS A 209 1.62 -7.33 -18.24
C CYS A 209 0.44 -7.75 -19.15
N ALA A 210 0.63 -7.78 -20.47
CA ALA A 210 -0.44 -8.07 -21.42
C ALA A 210 -0.89 -9.54 -21.36
N ALA A 211 -2.13 -9.83 -21.74
CA ALA A 211 -2.60 -11.20 -21.84
C ALA A 211 -1.78 -11.98 -22.89
N LEU A 212 -1.39 -13.20 -22.52
CA LEU A 212 -0.67 -14.13 -23.40
C LEU A 212 -1.60 -14.82 -24.39
N GLY A 213 -2.77 -15.24 -23.91
CA GLY A 213 -3.82 -15.88 -24.70
C GLY A 213 -3.81 -17.42 -24.63
N PRO A 214 -4.74 -18.08 -25.36
CA PRO A 214 -4.91 -19.52 -25.31
C PRO A 214 -3.65 -20.29 -25.71
N GLY A 215 -3.33 -21.36 -24.96
CA GLY A 215 -2.12 -22.16 -25.13
C GLY A 215 -0.94 -21.72 -24.25
N GLN A 216 -1.04 -20.56 -23.61
CA GLN A 216 -0.13 -20.08 -22.56
C GLN A 216 -0.95 -19.82 -21.29
N PHE A 217 -1.21 -18.54 -20.96
CA PHE A 217 -2.17 -18.14 -19.93
C PHE A 217 -3.41 -17.52 -20.58
N ASP A 218 -4.54 -18.19 -20.42
CA ASP A 218 -5.86 -17.70 -20.84
C ASP A 218 -6.49 -16.92 -19.69
N GLN A 219 -6.69 -15.61 -19.86
CA GLN A 219 -7.28 -14.75 -18.84
C GLN A 219 -8.74 -15.08 -18.56
N ASP A 220 -9.49 -15.54 -19.56
CA ASP A 220 -10.93 -15.82 -19.45
C ASP A 220 -11.18 -17.23 -18.88
N ASN A 221 -10.19 -18.12 -18.99
CA ASN A 221 -10.20 -19.45 -18.41
C ASN A 221 -8.84 -19.80 -17.77
N PRO A 222 -8.47 -19.11 -16.67
CA PRO A 222 -7.15 -19.24 -16.07
C PRO A 222 -6.95 -20.62 -15.42
N PRO A 223 -5.71 -21.11 -15.32
CA PRO A 223 -5.40 -22.30 -14.53
C PRO A 223 -5.94 -22.14 -13.10
N PRO A 224 -6.68 -23.14 -12.59
CA PRO A 224 -7.36 -23.03 -11.31
C PRO A 224 -6.35 -22.97 -10.16
N PHE A 225 -6.73 -22.30 -9.08
CA PHE A 225 -6.00 -22.34 -7.83
C PHE A 225 -5.77 -23.77 -7.35
N VAL A 226 -4.53 -24.02 -6.91
CA VAL A 226 -4.13 -25.22 -6.18
C VAL A 226 -3.52 -24.76 -4.85
N PRO A 227 -3.94 -25.33 -3.70
CA PRO A 227 -3.32 -25.03 -2.42
C PRO A 227 -1.81 -25.30 -2.47
N THR A 228 -1.04 -24.44 -1.81
CA THR A 228 0.42 -24.60 -1.73
C THR A 228 0.78 -25.95 -1.10
N PRO A 229 1.59 -26.80 -1.74
CA PRO A 229 2.08 -28.03 -1.13
C PRO A 229 3.03 -27.73 0.04
N PRO A 230 3.08 -28.56 1.09
CA PRO A 230 4.04 -28.39 2.17
C PRO A 230 5.47 -28.63 1.67
N THR A 231 6.46 -28.03 2.33
CA THR A 231 7.88 -28.21 1.99
C THR A 231 8.37 -29.66 2.13
N SER A 232 7.66 -30.50 2.90
CA SER A 232 7.93 -31.94 2.99
C SER A 232 7.71 -32.70 1.69
N ASP A 233 6.93 -32.12 0.75
CA ASP A 233 6.55 -32.76 -0.50
C ASP A 233 7.52 -32.42 -1.64
N ILE A 234 8.54 -31.60 -1.38
CA ILE A 234 9.55 -31.23 -2.37
C ILE A 234 10.30 -32.48 -2.87
N ASP A 235 10.16 -32.75 -4.17
CA ASP A 235 10.80 -33.86 -4.87
C ASP A 235 11.69 -33.40 -6.04
N ASN A 236 11.73 -32.09 -6.31
CA ASN A 236 12.43 -31.43 -7.42
C ASN A 236 11.97 -31.89 -8.82
N THR A 237 10.83 -32.56 -8.94
CA THR A 237 10.24 -33.00 -10.20
C THR A 237 8.83 -32.45 -10.40
N THR A 238 7.94 -32.64 -9.43
CA THR A 238 6.55 -32.19 -9.44
C THR A 238 6.32 -31.06 -8.44
N VAL A 239 7.01 -31.08 -7.30
CA VAL A 239 7.01 -30.03 -6.30
C VAL A 239 8.43 -29.53 -6.13
N VAL A 240 8.61 -28.23 -6.29
CA VAL A 240 9.93 -27.59 -6.20
C VAL A 240 9.99 -26.61 -5.04
N ASP A 241 11.20 -26.38 -4.56
CA ASP A 241 11.50 -25.37 -3.55
C ASP A 241 11.21 -23.96 -4.07
N GLU A 242 10.74 -23.05 -3.22
CA GLU A 242 10.46 -21.67 -3.64
C GLU A 242 11.71 -20.89 -4.08
N ASN A 243 12.90 -21.35 -3.72
CA ASN A 243 14.18 -20.70 -3.98
C ASN A 243 15.05 -21.49 -4.97
N VAL A 244 14.45 -22.25 -5.90
CA VAL A 244 15.18 -23.03 -6.92
C VAL A 244 16.34 -22.20 -7.51
N GLY A 245 17.58 -22.68 -7.42
CA GLY A 245 18.73 -21.97 -8.03
C GLY A 245 19.23 -20.72 -7.27
N ASN A 246 18.73 -20.44 -6.07
CA ASN A 246 19.28 -19.42 -5.16
C ASN A 246 20.13 -20.06 -4.04
N PRO A 247 21.46 -20.16 -4.18
CA PRO A 247 22.33 -20.76 -3.17
C PRO A 247 22.38 -19.98 -1.84
N ALA A 248 21.88 -18.75 -1.78
CA ALA A 248 21.87 -17.93 -0.55
C ALA A 248 20.65 -18.17 0.34
N ALA A 249 19.54 -18.71 -0.19
CA ALA A 249 18.31 -18.95 0.58
C ALA A 249 18.28 -20.32 1.27
N ALA A 250 19.06 -21.28 0.78
CA ALA A 250 19.15 -22.65 1.34
C ALA A 250 19.74 -22.72 2.77
N ASN A 251 20.15 -21.60 3.37
CA ASN A 251 20.88 -21.56 4.65
C ASN A 251 20.16 -20.85 5.81
N THR A 252 18.86 -20.55 5.70
CA THR A 252 18.15 -19.86 6.79
C THR A 252 17.29 -20.76 7.68
N ASP A 253 17.21 -22.07 7.44
CA ASP A 253 16.36 -22.99 8.22
C ASP A 253 17.10 -24.14 8.93
N THR A 254 18.26 -23.87 9.53
CA THR A 254 18.85 -24.81 10.51
C THR A 254 19.22 -24.11 11.81
N GLY A 255 18.20 -23.68 12.55
CA GLY A 255 18.30 -23.48 14.00
C GLY A 255 18.04 -24.80 14.72
N GLY A 256 19.09 -25.55 15.07
CA GLY A 256 18.92 -26.65 16.02
C GLY A 256 20.08 -27.65 16.10
N ALA A 257 20.67 -27.72 17.30
CA ALA A 257 21.50 -28.80 17.85
C ALA A 257 22.99 -28.85 17.48
N MET A 258 23.79 -28.25 18.36
CA MET A 258 25.10 -28.80 18.73
C MET A 258 24.93 -30.22 19.29
N PRO A 259 25.80 -31.18 18.91
CA PRO A 259 26.22 -32.23 19.81
C PRO A 259 27.66 -31.98 20.24
N GLY A 260 27.86 -31.92 21.56
CA GLY A 260 29.16 -31.82 22.17
C GLY A 260 30.04 -33.03 21.84
N SER A 261 31.33 -32.78 21.63
CA SER A 261 32.36 -33.80 21.65
C SER A 261 33.12 -33.71 22.98
N THR A 262 32.62 -34.41 23.98
CA THR A 262 33.43 -34.94 25.09
C THR A 262 34.41 -35.97 24.52
N GLY A 263 35.70 -35.80 24.80
CA GLY A 263 36.76 -36.60 24.19
C GLY A 263 36.86 -38.04 24.67
N THR A 264 37.73 -38.81 24.03
CA THR A 264 38.57 -39.80 24.69
C THR A 264 39.78 -40.17 23.81
N ASN A 265 40.90 -40.18 24.49
CA ASN A 265 42.24 -40.67 24.17
C ASN A 265 42.24 -42.19 23.88
N THR A 266 43.02 -42.66 22.89
CA THR A 266 43.92 -43.85 22.98
C THR A 266 44.71 -44.09 21.69
N GLY A 267 46.04 -43.99 21.80
CA GLY A 267 47.12 -44.79 21.19
C GLY A 267 47.02 -45.40 19.78
N GLN A 268 47.94 -45.01 18.90
CA GLN A 268 49.16 -45.76 18.55
C GLN A 268 50.14 -44.86 17.79
#